data_AF-G0LJI9-F1
#
_entry.id   AF-G0LJI9-F1
#
_cell.length_a   1.000
_cell.length_b   1.000
_cell.length_c   1.000
_cell.angle_alpha   90.00
_cell.angle_beta   90.00
_cell.angle_gamma   90.00
#
_symmetry.space_group_name_H-M   'P 1'
#
loop_
_entity.id
_entity.type
_entity.pdbx_description
1 polymer ?
#
loop_
_entity_poly.entity_id
_entity_poly.type
_entity_poly.pdbx_seq_one_letter_code
_entity_poly.pdbx_strand_id
1 'polypeptide(L)'
;MKSPDSNHDQSPIEITERLNDVSVGDHISINDRAEAYEVVATTDYSVTAIDDSGNKVNISQNLQSGGWNIHEQVYNIKIDF
;
A
#
# COMPACT_ATOMS: atom_id res chain seq x y z
N MET A 1 -19.14 -20.97 -20.19
CA MET A 1 -18.01 -20.05 -19.91
C MET A 1 -18.18 -19.57 -18.48
N LYS A 2 -17.29 -19.98 -17.56
CA LYS A 2 -17.26 -19.45 -16.19
C LYS A 2 -16.61 -18.07 -16.26
N SER A 3 -17.29 -17.05 -15.80
CA SER A 3 -16.66 -15.76 -15.46
C SER A 3 -15.56 -16.02 -14.43
N PRO A 4 -14.41 -15.35 -14.48
CA PRO A 4 -13.49 -15.38 -13.36
C PRO A 4 -14.21 -14.69 -12.20
N ASP A 5 -14.49 -15.45 -11.14
CA ASP A 5 -14.92 -14.89 -9.86
C ASP A 5 -13.81 -13.98 -9.35
N SER A 6 -13.95 -12.68 -9.58
CA SER A 6 -13.14 -11.63 -8.95
C SER A 6 -13.56 -11.47 -7.49
N ASN A 7 -13.55 -12.55 -6.72
CA ASN A 7 -13.68 -12.50 -5.27
C ASN A 7 -12.26 -12.50 -4.72
N HIS A 8 -11.58 -11.35 -4.83
CA HIS A 8 -10.32 -11.12 -4.12
C HIS A 8 -10.66 -11.24 -2.63
N ASP A 9 -10.27 -12.36 -2.03
CA ASP A 9 -10.35 -12.60 -0.60
C ASP A 9 -9.58 -11.47 0.10
N GLN A 10 -10.30 -10.48 0.65
CA GLN A 10 -9.73 -9.32 1.34
C GLN A 10 -9.28 -9.68 2.77
N SER A 11 -9.20 -10.97 3.10
CA SER A 11 -8.54 -11.42 4.32
C SER A 11 -7.12 -10.84 4.37
N PRO A 12 -6.70 -10.22 5.49
CA PRO A 12 -5.36 -9.64 5.59
C PRO A 12 -4.33 -10.69 5.18
N ILE A 13 -3.58 -10.39 4.11
CA ILE A 13 -2.47 -11.26 3.71
C ILE A 13 -1.43 -11.13 4.83
N GLU A 14 -1.08 -12.24 5.46
CA GLU A 14 0.11 -12.32 6.32
C GLU A 14 1.36 -12.18 5.44
N ILE A 15 1.69 -10.94 5.07
CA ILE A 15 2.97 -10.63 4.44
C ILE A 15 4.01 -10.61 5.56
N THR A 16 4.47 -11.81 5.93
CA THR A 16 5.53 -12.04 6.92
C THR A 16 6.92 -11.87 6.32
N GLU A 17 7.02 -11.84 4.99
CA GLU A 17 8.26 -11.53 4.30
C GLU A 17 8.53 -10.02 4.33
N ARG A 18 9.77 -9.65 4.61
CA ARG A 18 10.23 -8.27 4.46
C ARG A 18 10.05 -7.84 3.01
N LEU A 19 9.82 -6.56 2.78
CA LEU A 19 9.90 -5.94 1.45
C LEU A 19 11.38 -5.83 1.01
N ASN A 20 12.12 -6.94 1.04
CA ASN A 20 13.50 -7.01 0.58
C ASN A 20 13.59 -6.84 -0.94
N ASP A 21 12.50 -7.15 -1.65
CA ASP A 21 12.42 -7.09 -3.10
C ASP A 21 11.91 -5.73 -3.63
N VAL A 22 11.64 -4.77 -2.73
CA VAL A 22 11.21 -3.42 -3.10
C VAL A 22 12.37 -2.44 -2.93
N SER A 23 12.71 -1.77 -4.02
CA SER A 23 13.77 -0.77 -4.11
C SER A 23 13.22 0.62 -4.45
N VAL A 24 14.00 1.66 -4.16
CA VAL A 24 13.69 3.01 -4.61
C VAL A 24 13.69 3.05 -6.14
N GLY A 25 12.64 3.67 -6.71
CA GLY A 25 12.36 3.71 -8.15
C GLY A 25 11.39 2.63 -8.64
N ASP A 26 11.10 1.61 -7.82
CA ASP A 26 10.10 0.61 -8.17
C ASP A 26 8.69 1.22 -8.19
N HIS A 27 7.82 0.64 -9.02
CA HIS A 27 6.42 1.02 -9.08
C HIS A 27 5.57 -0.05 -8.42
N ILE A 28 4.75 0.35 -7.46
CA ILE A 28 3.86 -0.54 -6.70
C ILE A 28 2.40 -0.14 -6.88
N SER A 29 1.51 -1.12 -6.87
CA SER A 29 0.06 -0.94 -6.74
C SER A 29 -0.40 -1.39 -5.36
N ILE A 30 -1.40 -0.72 -4.82
CA ILE A 30 -1.89 -0.95 -3.45
C ILE A 30 -3.37 -1.26 -3.51
N ASN A 31 -3.81 -2.42 -2.99
CA ASN A 31 -5.23 -2.81 -2.88
C ASN A 31 -6.05 -2.63 -4.17
N ASP A 32 -5.47 -2.97 -5.34
CA ASP A 32 -6.10 -2.78 -6.65
C ASP A 32 -6.53 -1.32 -6.95
N ARG A 33 -5.94 -0.34 -6.26
CA ARG A 33 -6.10 1.08 -6.60
C ARG A 33 -5.61 1.33 -8.02
N ALA A 34 -6.30 2.23 -8.70
CA ALA A 34 -5.96 2.60 -10.07
C ALA A 34 -4.61 3.34 -10.14
N GLU A 35 -4.24 4.07 -9.07
CA GLU A 35 -2.97 4.78 -9.02
C GLU A 35 -1.79 3.82 -8.79
N ALA A 36 -0.75 3.98 -9.61
CA ALA A 36 0.57 3.44 -9.34
C ALA A 36 1.36 4.43 -8.49
N TYR A 37 2.22 3.91 -7.61
CA TYR A 37 3.08 4.71 -6.75
C TYR A 37 4.55 4.37 -7.04
N GLU A 38 5.39 5.39 -7.19
CA GLU A 38 6.85 5.23 -7.23
C GLU A 38 7.40 5.18 -5.80
N VAL A 39 8.23 4.19 -5.51
CA VAL A 39 8.89 4.05 -4.21
C VAL A 39 10.02 5.06 -4.10
N VAL A 40 9.95 5.95 -3.11
CA VAL A 40 10.93 7.02 -2.90
C VAL A 40 11.81 6.80 -1.68
N ALA A 41 11.41 5.92 -0.76
CA ALA A 41 12.24 5.51 0.38
C ALA A 41 11.84 4.14 0.90
N THR A 42 12.83 3.35 1.33
CA THR A 42 12.63 2.05 1.95
C THR A 42 13.43 1.96 3.26
N THR A 43 12.93 1.14 4.17
CA THR A 43 13.56 0.75 5.43
C THR A 43 13.20 -0.70 5.73
N ASP A 44 13.80 -1.31 6.74
CA ASP A 44 13.52 -2.70 7.13
C ASP A 44 12.03 -3.00 7.38
N TYR A 45 11.23 -2.00 7.76
CA TYR A 45 9.83 -2.15 8.17
C TYR A 45 8.87 -1.13 7.55
N SER A 46 9.32 -0.35 6.57
CA SER A 46 8.45 0.62 5.91
C SER A 46 8.89 0.96 4.48
N VAL A 47 7.90 1.26 3.65
CA VAL A 47 8.05 1.79 2.30
C VAL A 47 7.29 3.10 2.21
N THR A 48 7.94 4.12 1.66
CA THR A 48 7.29 5.38 1.29
C THR A 48 7.22 5.45 -0.22
N ALA A 49 6.02 5.74 -0.74
CA ALA A 49 5.78 5.85 -2.16
C ALA A 49 4.93 7.09 -2.48
N ILE A 50 5.05 7.61 -3.71
CA ILE A 50 4.39 8.83 -4.18
C ILE A 50 3.72 8.52 -5.52
N ASP A 51 2.49 8.98 -5.73
CA ASP A 51 1.81 8.88 -7.03
C ASP A 51 2.15 10.07 -7.96
N ASP A 52 1.71 10.00 -9.22
CA ASP A 52 1.91 11.06 -10.21
C ASP A 52 1.31 12.43 -9.82
N SER A 53 0.35 12.44 -8.89
CA SER A 53 -0.28 13.65 -8.36
C SER A 53 0.48 14.23 -7.16
N GLY A 54 1.53 13.55 -6.69
CA GLY A 54 2.31 13.93 -5.51
C GLY A 54 1.71 13.47 -4.18
N ASN A 55 0.68 12.61 -4.18
CA ASN A 55 0.14 12.05 -2.94
C ASN A 55 1.10 11.00 -2.39
N LYS A 56 1.48 11.19 -1.13
CA LYS A 56 2.41 10.31 -0.44
C LYS A 56 1.65 9.30 0.41
N VAL A 57 2.07 8.05 0.30
CA VAL A 57 1.66 6.94 1.17
C VAL A 57 2.87 6.38 1.91
N ASN A 58 2.66 5.94 3.15
CA ASN A 58 3.63 5.18 3.91
C ASN A 58 3.01 3.83 4.30
N ILE A 59 3.67 2.77 3.87
CA ILE A 59 3.27 1.39 4.16
C ILE A 59 4.22 0.89 5.24
N SER A 60 3.71 0.53 6.41
CA SER A 60 4.53 0.11 7.56
C SER A 60 4.04 -1.19 8.17
N GLN A 61 4.98 -2.03 8.61
CA GLN A 61 4.65 -3.28 9.27
C GLN A 61 4.27 -3.03 10.73
N ASN A 62 3.14 -3.57 11.16
CA ASN A 62 2.79 -3.69 12.55
C ASN A 62 3.56 -4.88 13.15
N LEU A 63 4.53 -4.59 14.02
CA LEU A 63 5.38 -5.63 14.63
C LEU A 63 4.66 -6.51 15.67
N GLN A 64 3.49 -6.10 16.14
CA GLN A 64 2.69 -6.90 17.08
C GLN A 64 1.77 -7.89 16.36
N SER A 65 1.15 -7.47 15.26
CA SER A 65 0.22 -8.32 14.50
C SER A 65 0.84 -8.97 13.27
N GLY A 66 2.03 -8.55 12.83
CA GLY A 66 2.66 -8.99 11.59
C GLY A 66 2.05 -8.41 10.31
N GLY A 67 0.89 -7.77 10.39
CA GLY A 67 0.20 -7.16 9.26
C GLY A 67 0.78 -5.80 8.85
N TRP A 68 0.38 -5.29 7.68
CA TRP A 68 0.81 -4.00 7.17
C TRP A 68 -0.29 -2.95 7.27
N ASN A 69 0.11 -1.70 7.55
CA ASN A 69 -0.79 -0.54 7.55
C ASN A 69 -0.36 0.45 6.49
N ILE A 70 -1.35 1.11 5.89
CA ILE A 70 -1.14 2.23 4.98
C ILE A 70 -1.50 3.51 5.73
N HIS A 71 -0.59 4.47 5.74
CA HIS A 71 -0.76 5.80 6.28
C HIS A 71 -0.71 6.82 5.15
N GLU A 72 -1.69 7.72 5.11
CA GLU A 72 -1.87 8.67 4.02
C GLU A 72 -1.96 10.09 4.56
N GLN A 73 -1.49 11.06 3.77
CA GLN A 73 -1.70 12.46 4.11
C GLN A 73 -3.15 12.85 3.82
N VAL A 74 -3.81 13.39 4.83
CA VAL A 74 -5.18 13.91 4.72
C VAL A 74 -5.12 15.41 4.55
N TYR A 75 -5.54 15.91 3.39
CA TYR A 75 -5.51 17.34 3.06
C TYR A 75 -6.82 18.06 3.35
N ASN A 76 -7.95 17.36 3.26
CA ASN A 76 -9.27 17.91 3.49
C ASN A 76 -10.19 16.84 4.07
N ILE A 77 -11.02 17.23 5.03
CA ILE A 77 -12.08 16.38 5.58
C ILE A 77 -13.37 17.17 5.45
N LYS A 78 -14.33 16.62 4.70
CA LYS A 78 -15.69 17.16 4.62
C LYS A 78 -16.63 16.24 5.37
N ILE A 79 -17.39 16.80 6.30
CA ILE A 79 -18.44 16.09 7.03
C ILE A 79 -19.76 16.55 6.44
N ASP A 80 -20.48 15.63 5.80
CA ASP A 80 -21.85 15.86 5.34
C ASP A 80 -22.82 15.42 6.44
N PHE A 81 -23.72 16.32 6.84
CA PHE A 81 -24.80 16.08 7.81
C PHE A 81 -26.12 15.80 7.10
#